data_AF-A0A0G3M8C9-F1
#
_entry.id   AF-A0A0G3M8C9-F1
#
_cell.length_a   1.000
_cell.length_b   1.000
_cell.length_c   1.000
_cell.angle_alpha   90.00
_cell.angle_beta   90.00
_cell.angle_gamma   90.00
#
_symmetry.space_group_name_H-M   'P 1'
#
loop_
_entity.id
_entity.type
_entity.pdbx_description
1 polymer ?
#
loop_
_entity_poly.entity_id
_entity_poly.type
_entity_poly.pdbx_seq_one_letter_code
_entity_poly.pdbx_strand_id
1 'polypeptide(L)'
;MDYVKKNGPLKGVAGARYPQGFAYEQGPAYRLGAAYVGYKNMRIGINSDRYIRHPIQNIVAHGNISKQPGFLVLTPNINPYFQYRTKNQFTSW
;
A
#
# COMPACT_ATOMS: atom_id res chain seq x y z
N MET A 1 -5.41 -1.32 -19.43
CA MET A 1 -5.70 -1.80 -18.07
C MET A 1 -6.59 -3.01 -18.21
N ASP A 2 -6.11 -4.19 -17.85
CA ASP A 2 -6.84 -5.43 -18.11
C ASP A 2 -7.87 -5.64 -17.01
N TYR A 3 -9.05 -5.07 -17.22
CA TYR A 3 -10.22 -5.36 -16.39
C TYR A 3 -10.90 -6.60 -16.95
N VAL A 4 -10.67 -7.77 -16.34
CA VAL A 4 -11.45 -8.96 -16.70
C VAL A 4 -12.07 -9.59 -15.46
N LYS A 5 -13.41 -9.62 -15.47
CA LYS A 5 -14.19 -10.62 -14.75
C LYS A 5 -14.92 -11.46 -15.79
N LYS A 6 -14.70 -12.77 -15.75
CA LYS A 6 -15.80 -13.71 -16.03
C LYS A 6 -15.92 -14.78 -14.95
N ASN A 7 -14.83 -15.30 -14.36
CA ASN A 7 -14.91 -16.30 -13.27
C ASN A 7 -13.67 -16.34 -12.32
N GLY A 8 -12.92 -15.24 -12.14
CA GLY A 8 -11.67 -15.24 -11.35
C GLY A 8 -11.48 -14.00 -10.45
N PRO A 9 -10.49 -14.01 -9.53
CA PRO A 9 -10.19 -12.86 -8.68
C PRO A 9 -9.80 -11.67 -9.54
N LEU A 10 -10.30 -10.48 -9.22
CA LEU A 10 -9.96 -9.26 -9.94
C LEU A 10 -8.46 -9.02 -9.81
N LYS A 11 -7.79 -8.89 -10.96
CA LYS A 11 -6.35 -8.66 -11.03
C LYS A 11 -6.09 -7.21 -11.42
N GLY A 12 -5.17 -6.57 -10.69
CA GLY A 12 -4.62 -5.27 -11.01
C GLY A 12 -3.15 -5.39 -11.43
N VAL A 13 -2.46 -4.24 -11.42
CA VAL A 13 -1.06 -4.10 -11.82
C VAL A 13 -0.16 -5.13 -11.10
N ALA A 14 0.79 -5.70 -11.85
CA ALA A 14 1.76 -6.69 -11.36
C ALA A 14 1.11 -7.89 -10.62
N GLY A 15 -0.07 -8.31 -11.08
CA GLY A 15 -0.78 -9.47 -10.53
C GLY A 15 -1.43 -9.22 -9.17
N ALA A 16 -1.68 -7.96 -8.79
CA ALA A 16 -2.37 -7.63 -7.56
C ALA A 16 -3.77 -8.23 -7.53
N ARG A 17 -4.14 -8.93 -6.46
CA ARG A 17 -5.43 -9.64 -6.37
C ARG A 17 -6.38 -8.85 -5.48
N TYR A 18 -7.63 -8.77 -5.90
CA TYR A 18 -8.70 -8.05 -5.22
C TYR A 18 -9.91 -8.96 -5.04
N PRO A 19 -9.89 -9.90 -4.09
CA PRO A 19 -10.98 -10.85 -3.90
C PRO A 19 -12.32 -10.17 -3.60
N GLN A 20 -12.27 -9.03 -2.91
CA GLN A 20 -13.44 -8.24 -2.47
C GLN A 20 -13.82 -7.11 -3.45
N GLY A 21 -13.16 -7.01 -4.62
CA GLY A 21 -13.41 -5.92 -5.55
C GLY A 21 -12.59 -4.67 -5.31
N PHE A 22 -12.92 -3.62 -6.07
CA PHE A 22 -12.25 -2.32 -6.03
C PHE A 22 -13.08 -1.32 -5.25
N ALA A 23 -12.41 -0.55 -4.39
CA ALA A 23 -13.00 0.66 -3.84
C ALA A 23 -13.22 1.67 -4.98
N TYR A 24 -14.34 2.38 -4.92
CA TYR A 24 -14.59 3.51 -5.81
C TYR A 24 -13.81 4.72 -5.30
N GLU A 25 -12.84 5.19 -6.07
CA GLU A 25 -11.94 6.30 -5.70
C GLU A 25 -12.16 7.47 -6.66
N GLN A 26 -12.37 8.67 -6.12
CA GLN A 26 -12.52 9.90 -6.89
C GLN A 26 -11.37 10.86 -6.57
N GLY A 27 -10.84 11.54 -7.59
CA GLY A 27 -9.72 12.47 -7.46
C GLY A 27 -8.33 11.80 -7.53
N PRO A 28 -7.24 12.58 -7.34
CA PRO A 28 -5.88 12.06 -7.38
C PRO A 28 -5.63 11.01 -6.30
N ALA A 29 -5.23 9.81 -6.70
CA ALA A 29 -4.95 8.72 -5.77
C ALA A 29 -3.50 8.77 -5.27
N TYR A 30 -3.32 8.92 -3.96
CA TYR A 30 -2.02 8.87 -3.30
C TYR A 30 -1.79 7.50 -2.65
N ARG A 31 -0.59 6.94 -2.83
CA ARG A 31 -0.24 5.60 -2.34
C ARG A 31 1.03 5.66 -1.52
N LEU A 32 0.87 5.45 -0.22
CA LEU A 32 1.98 5.26 0.71
C LEU A 32 1.94 3.83 1.24
N GLY A 33 3.03 3.11 1.02
CA GLY A 33 3.32 1.83 1.67
C GLY A 33 4.74 1.88 2.17
N ALA A 34 4.99 2.64 3.23
CA ALA A 34 6.33 2.79 3.77
C ALA A 34 6.63 1.74 4.84
N ALA A 35 7.76 1.04 4.70
CA ALA A 35 8.34 0.19 5.72
C ALA A 35 9.77 0.66 5.95
N TYR A 36 10.07 1.05 7.19
CA TYR A 36 11.33 1.69 7.52
C TYR A 36 11.78 1.33 8.93
N VAL A 37 13.08 1.47 9.15
CA VAL A 37 13.67 1.56 10.48
C VAL A 37 13.97 3.02 10.77
N GLY A 38 13.85 3.41 12.03
CA GLY A 38 14.09 4.77 12.49
C GLY A 38 15.16 4.83 13.58
N TYR A 39 15.98 5.88 13.56
CA TYR A 39 16.87 6.24 14.66
C TYR A 39 16.86 7.76 14.85
N LYS A 40 16.53 8.21 16.07
CA LYS A 40 16.32 9.62 16.44
C LYS A 40 15.27 10.32 15.56
N ASN A 41 15.74 10.96 14.51
CA ASN A 41 14.96 11.85 13.64
C ASN A 41 14.92 11.35 12.20
N MET A 42 15.65 10.25 11.94
CA MET A 42 15.90 9.70 10.63
C MET A 42 15.10 8.43 10.46
N ARG A 43 14.47 8.29 9.30
CA ARG A 43 13.80 7.07 8.86
C ARG A 43 14.35 6.69 7.50
N ILE A 44 14.81 5.44 7.40
CA ILE A 44 15.36 4.88 6.17
C ILE A 44 14.63 3.57 5.90
N GLY A 45 14.16 3.41 4.68
CA GLY A 45 13.49 2.19 4.27
C GLY A 45 13.02 2.25 2.83
N ILE A 46 11.89 1.61 2.58
CA ILE A 46 11.29 1.50 1.26
C ILE A 46 9.84 1.97 1.28
N ASN A 47 9.40 2.55 0.16
CA ASN A 47 8.00 2.85 -0.12
C ASN A 47 7.55 2.03 -1.32
N SER A 48 6.54 1.18 -1.13
CA SER A 48 5.92 0.41 -2.20
C SER A 48 4.43 0.23 -1.98
N ASP A 49 3.65 0.72 -2.94
CA ASP A 49 2.22 0.46 -3.02
C ASP A 49 1.94 -1.05 -3.16
N ARG A 50 2.67 -1.73 -4.06
CA ARG A 50 2.49 -3.15 -4.36
C ARG A 50 2.96 -4.09 -3.26
N TYR A 51 4.12 -3.82 -2.66
CA TYR A 51 4.79 -4.78 -1.78
C TYR A 51 4.63 -4.48 -0.29
N ILE A 52 4.12 -3.29 0.08
CA ILE A 52 3.89 -2.94 1.49
C ILE A 52 2.42 -2.60 1.71
N ARG A 53 1.89 -1.59 1.02
CA ARG A 53 0.52 -1.14 1.25
C ARG A 53 -0.50 -2.23 0.91
N HIS A 54 -0.38 -2.84 -0.26
CA HIS A 54 -1.34 -3.82 -0.74
C HIS A 54 -1.43 -5.08 0.15
N PRO A 55 -0.32 -5.71 0.59
CA PRO A 55 -0.39 -6.80 1.57
C PRO A 55 -1.06 -6.39 2.88
N ILE A 56 -0.68 -5.25 3.46
CA ILE A 56 -1.18 -4.84 4.77
C ILE A 56 -2.65 -4.41 4.70
N GLN A 57 -3.01 -3.57 3.73
CA GLN A 57 -4.37 -3.04 3.61
C GLN A 57 -5.26 -4.01 2.85
N ASN A 58 -4.98 -4.27 1.58
CA ASN A 58 -5.94 -4.97 0.73
C ASN A 58 -6.06 -6.46 1.07
N ILE A 59 -4.96 -7.12 1.42
CA ILE A 59 -4.96 -8.56 1.73
C ILE A 59 -5.32 -8.79 3.20
N VAL A 60 -4.61 -8.14 4.14
CA VAL A 60 -4.84 -8.38 5.57
C VAL A 60 -6.07 -7.63 6.07
N ALA A 61 -6.08 -6.30 6.05
CA ALA A 61 -7.18 -5.54 6.65
C ALA A 61 -8.52 -5.71 5.90
N HIS A 62 -8.52 -5.56 4.58
CA HIS A 62 -9.71 -5.61 3.71
C HIS A 62 -10.07 -7.03 3.24
N GLY A 63 -9.18 -8.00 3.45
CA GLY A 63 -9.38 -9.39 3.07
C GLY A 63 -9.65 -10.30 4.26
N ASN A 64 -8.71 -10.34 5.20
CA ASN A 64 -8.71 -11.30 6.30
C ASN A 64 -9.43 -10.77 7.55
N ILE A 65 -9.30 -9.47 7.88
CA ILE A 65 -9.86 -8.89 9.11
C ILE A 65 -11.31 -8.41 8.87
N SER A 66 -11.52 -7.56 7.86
CA SER A 66 -12.82 -7.02 7.50
C SER A 66 -12.98 -7.07 5.99
N LYS A 67 -13.92 -7.87 5.48
CA LYS A 67 -14.10 -8.06 4.04
C LYS A 67 -14.65 -6.78 3.40
N GLN A 68 -13.80 -6.04 2.71
CA GLN A 68 -14.12 -4.76 2.08
C GLN A 68 -13.41 -4.62 0.73
N PRO A 69 -13.95 -3.87 -0.24
CA PRO A 69 -13.23 -3.60 -1.49
C PRO A 69 -11.86 -2.95 -1.24
N GLY A 70 -10.86 -3.31 -2.03
CA GLY A 70 -9.48 -2.84 -1.86
C GLY A 70 -9.15 -1.63 -2.75
N PHE A 71 -8.19 -0.81 -2.31
CA PHE A 71 -7.69 0.33 -3.09
C PHE A 71 -6.77 -0.10 -4.22
N LEU A 72 -6.93 0.47 -5.41
CA LEU A 72 -6.19 0.04 -6.60
C LEU A 72 -4.68 0.31 -6.45
N VAL A 73 -3.86 -0.67 -6.82
CA VAL A 73 -2.40 -0.54 -6.87
C VAL A 73 -2.05 0.19 -8.15
N LEU A 74 -1.41 1.35 -8.02
CA LEU A 74 -1.07 2.24 -9.12
C LEU A 74 0.29 1.87 -9.74
N THR A 75 1.23 1.39 -8.93
CA THR A 75 2.59 1.07 -9.39
C THR A 75 3.19 -0.13 -8.65
N PRO A 76 3.96 -1.00 -9.34
CA PRO A 76 4.72 -2.08 -8.71
C PRO A 76 6.06 -1.61 -8.12
N ASN A 77 6.43 -0.35 -8.29
CA ASN A 77 7.78 0.10 -7.94
C ASN A 77 8.07 -0.02 -6.44
N ILE A 78 9.34 -0.27 -6.13
CA ILE A 78 9.91 -0.13 -4.80
C ILE A 78 10.82 1.08 -4.86
N ASN A 79 10.44 2.14 -4.18
CA ASN A 79 11.20 3.38 -4.13
C ASN A 79 11.93 3.49 -2.79
N PRO A 80 13.13 4.09 -2.74
CA PRO A 80 13.76 4.43 -1.48
C PRO A 80 12.85 5.39 -0.69
N TYR A 81 12.73 5.16 0.60
CA TYR A 81 12.02 6.03 1.53
C TYR A 81 13.03 6.63 2.51
N PHE A 82 13.14 7.96 2.47
CA PHE A 82 13.97 8.72 3.39
C PHE A 82 13.13 9.84 3.99
N GLN A 83 13.18 9.96 5.31
CA GLN A 83 12.58 11.08 6.02
C GLN A 83 13.50 11.54 7.14
N TYR A 84 13.77 12.84 7.18
CA TYR A 84 14.41 13.52 8.30
C TYR A 84 13.48 14.64 8.79
N ARG A 85 13.15 14.64 10.08
CA ARG A 85 12.32 15.70 10.70
C ARG A 85 13.02 16.27 11.94
N THR A 86 12.54 17.40 12.45
CA THR A 86 12.98 17.96 13.74
C THR A 86 12.72 16.98 14.89
N LYS A 87 13.46 17.14 16.00
CA LYS A 87 13.53 16.15 17.11
C LYS A 87 12.14 15.80 17.59
N ASN A 88 11.77 14.52 17.48
CA ASN A 88 10.54 14.04 18.08
C ASN A 88 10.78 13.99 19.60
N GLN A 89 10.05 14.81 20.36
CA GLN A 89 10.15 14.85 21.82
C GLN A 89 9.51 13.62 22.49
N PHE A 90 8.74 12.82 21.75
CA PHE A 90 7.95 11.72 22.29
C PHE A 90 8.56 10.34 22.03
N THR A 91 9.49 10.20 21.08
CA THR A 91 10.13 8.92 20.74
C THR A 91 11.61 9.11 20.46
N SER A 92 12.43 8.10 20.77
CA SER A 92 13.86 8.09 20.43
C SER A 92 14.14 7.70 18.97
N TRP A 93 13.08 7.61 18.13
CA TRP A 93 13.07 7.25 16.71
C TRP A 93 12.14 8.14 15.88
#